data_AF-A0A6L7NJ81-F1
#
_entry.id   AF-A0A6L7NJ81-F1
#
_cell.length_a   1.000
_cell.length_b   1.000
_cell.length_c   1.000
_cell.angle_alpha   90.00
_cell.angle_beta   90.00
_cell.angle_gamma   90.00
#
_symmetry.space_group_name_H-M   'P 1'
#
loop_
_entity.id
_entity.type
_entity.pdbx_description
1 polymer ?
#
loop_
_entity_poly.entity_id
_entity_poly.type
_entity_poly.pdbx_seq_one_letter_code
_entity_poly.pdbx_strand_id
1 'polypeptide(L)'
;LVGTDIPALGAAQVEAALEALEAGSDIVFGPAADGGYYLLGLRRLRDHHEGALFSPAIPWGGPDVLARSEAAAATAGLRSARIETLRDIDAAADLEDLRLRIGEAGVAGPRTTAVVRSLGRGR
;
A
#
# COMPACT_ATOMS: atom_id res chain seq x y z
N LEU A 1 -4.82 3.83 -7.40
CA LEU A 1 -3.92 2.74 -7.81
C LEU A 1 -3.71 1.84 -6.59
N VAL A 2 -3.73 0.52 -6.76
CA VAL A 2 -3.46 -0.43 -5.67
C VAL A 2 -2.52 -1.55 -6.15
N GLY A 3 -1.68 -2.04 -5.24
CA GLY A 3 -0.93 -3.28 -5.39
C GLY A 3 -1.86 -4.50 -5.27
N THR A 4 -1.34 -5.67 -5.62
CA THR A 4 -2.12 -6.93 -5.70
C THR A 4 -1.56 -8.06 -4.84
N ASP A 5 -0.41 -7.81 -4.25
CA ASP A 5 0.46 -8.66 -3.45
C ASP A 5 0.29 -8.42 -1.94
N ILE A 6 -0.79 -7.73 -1.55
CA ILE A 6 -1.12 -7.38 -0.16
C ILE A 6 -2.43 -8.08 0.22
N PRO A 7 -2.41 -9.30 0.78
CA PRO A 7 -3.64 -10.03 1.14
C PRO A 7 -4.54 -9.29 2.12
N ALA A 8 -3.94 -8.48 3.00
CA ALA A 8 -4.68 -7.74 4.02
C ALA A 8 -5.47 -6.57 3.44
N LEU A 9 -5.23 -6.17 2.18
CA LEU A 9 -5.97 -5.12 1.51
C LEU A 9 -7.43 -5.51 1.36
N GLY A 10 -8.32 -4.74 2.00
CA GLY A 10 -9.77 -4.93 1.95
C GLY A 10 -10.53 -3.63 1.73
N ALA A 11 -11.86 -3.71 1.91
CA ALA A 11 -12.75 -2.55 1.77
C ALA A 11 -12.36 -1.41 2.73
N ALA A 12 -11.96 -1.74 3.97
CA ALA A 12 -11.61 -0.76 4.99
C ALA A 12 -10.49 0.21 4.55
N GLN A 13 -9.44 -0.27 3.87
CA GLN A 13 -8.36 0.61 3.39
C GLN A 13 -8.81 1.48 2.22
N VAL A 14 -9.68 0.96 1.35
CA VAL A 14 -10.24 1.76 0.24
C VAL A 14 -11.19 2.83 0.78
N GLU A 15 -12.06 2.47 1.73
CA GLU A 15 -12.96 3.39 2.43
C GLU A 15 -12.16 4.48 3.16
N ALA A 16 -11.15 4.11 3.96
CA ALA A 16 -10.29 5.08 4.64
C ALA A 16 -9.58 6.02 3.65
N ALA A 17 -9.15 5.51 2.50
CA ALA A 17 -8.55 6.35 1.47
C ALA A 17 -9.55 7.35 0.87
N LEU A 18 -10.78 6.90 0.60
CA LEU A 18 -11.85 7.75 0.09
C LEU A 18 -12.26 8.80 1.13
N GLU A 19 -12.45 8.42 2.39
CA GLU A 19 -12.76 9.32 3.50
C GLU A 19 -11.68 10.39 3.67
N ALA A 20 -10.40 10.00 3.65
CA ALA A 20 -9.28 10.93 3.75
C ALA A 20 -9.23 11.91 2.57
N LEU A 21 -9.55 11.43 1.36
CA LEU A 21 -9.69 12.29 0.19
C LEU A 21 -10.85 13.24 0.40
N GLU A 22 -12.05 12.79 0.75
CA GLU A 22 -13.25 13.62 0.98
C GLU A 22 -13.04 14.69 2.06
N ALA A 23 -12.39 14.32 3.16
CA ALA A 23 -12.06 15.19 4.29
C ALA A 23 -11.09 16.33 3.93
N GLY A 24 -10.45 16.26 2.77
CA GLY A 24 -9.69 17.37 2.21
C GLY A 24 -8.29 17.00 1.74
N SER A 25 -7.84 15.76 1.85
CA SER A 25 -6.53 15.38 1.29
C SER A 25 -6.58 15.44 -0.24
N ASP A 26 -5.47 15.84 -0.85
CA ASP A 26 -5.30 15.85 -2.30
C ASP A 26 -4.72 14.52 -2.80
N ILE A 27 -3.93 13.86 -1.94
CA ILE A 27 -3.28 12.57 -2.17
C ILE A 27 -3.28 11.71 -0.90
N VAL A 28 -3.45 10.41 -1.04
CA VAL A 28 -3.44 9.44 0.07
C VAL A 28 -2.51 8.29 -0.25
N PHE A 29 -1.66 7.94 0.71
CA PHE A 29 -0.76 6.79 0.63
C PHE A 29 -1.21 5.71 1.61
N GLY A 30 -1.29 4.47 1.13
CA GLY A 30 -1.33 3.28 1.98
C GLY A 30 0.08 2.70 2.10
N PRO A 31 0.80 2.92 3.22
CA PRO A 31 2.19 2.51 3.34
C PRO A 31 2.34 0.99 3.29
N ALA A 32 3.37 0.51 2.61
CA ALA A 32 3.83 -0.86 2.72
C ALA A 32 4.98 -0.94 3.74
N ALA A 33 5.15 -2.10 4.38
CA ALA A 33 6.14 -2.27 5.44
C ALA A 33 7.59 -2.28 4.92
N ASP A 34 7.78 -2.51 3.62
CA ASP A 34 9.04 -2.44 2.89
C ASP A 34 9.56 -1.00 2.69
N GLY A 35 8.71 0.01 2.91
CA GLY A 35 9.01 1.44 2.69
C GLY A 35 8.41 2.03 1.40
N GLY A 36 7.69 1.21 0.63
CA GLY A 36 6.84 1.63 -0.48
C GLY A 36 5.41 1.99 -0.05
N TYR A 37 4.49 1.86 -0.99
CA TYR A 37 3.06 2.00 -0.74
C TYR A 37 2.25 1.04 -1.60
N TYR A 38 1.26 0.39 -0.99
CA TYR A 38 0.34 -0.52 -1.66
C TYR A 38 -0.88 0.21 -2.24
N LEU A 39 -1.14 1.45 -1.82
CA LEU A 39 -2.27 2.25 -2.29
C LEU A 39 -1.84 3.69 -2.53
N LEU A 40 -2.29 4.23 -3.66
CA LEU A 40 -2.22 5.64 -3.99
C LEU A 40 -3.60 6.14 -4.41
N GLY A 41 -4.17 7.03 -3.60
CA GLY A 41 -5.41 7.76 -3.88
C GLY A 41 -5.10 9.19 -4.29
N LEU A 42 -5.78 9.70 -5.32
CA LEU A 42 -5.64 11.07 -5.80
C LEU A 42 -7.02 11.67 -6.06
N ARG A 43 -7.27 12.87 -5.52
CA ARG A 43 -8.55 13.57 -5.74
C ARG A 43 -8.67 14.07 -7.19
N ARG A 44 -7.58 14.62 -7.72
CA ARG A 44 -7.45 15.03 -9.14
C ARG A 44 -5.98 14.98 -9.55
N LEU A 45 -5.71 14.36 -10.70
CA LEU A 45 -4.41 14.47 -11.36
C LEU A 45 -4.44 15.69 -12.30
N ARG A 46 -3.43 16.55 -12.21
CA ARG A 46 -3.21 17.66 -13.14
C ARG A 46 -1.85 17.45 -13.81
N ASP A 47 -1.67 17.94 -15.02
CA ASP A 47 -0.49 17.66 -15.86
C ASP A 47 0.85 17.95 -15.16
N HIS A 48 0.92 19.02 -14.35
CA HIS A 48 2.14 19.38 -13.60
C HIS A 48 2.37 18.52 -12.34
N HIS A 49 1.33 17.86 -11.80
CA HIS A 49 1.48 16.95 -10.67
C HIS A 49 2.06 15.60 -11.11
N GLU A 50 1.72 15.12 -12.31
CA GLU A 50 2.17 13.82 -12.80
C GLU A 50 3.69 13.72 -12.87
N GLY A 51 4.35 14.74 -13.45
CA GLY A 51 5.81 14.78 -13.55
C GLY A 51 6.52 14.83 -12.19
N ALA A 52 5.88 15.38 -11.16
CA ALA A 52 6.43 15.41 -9.81
C ALA A 52 6.21 14.06 -9.09
N LEU A 53 4.98 13.54 -9.11
CA LEU A 53 4.59 12.32 -8.39
C LEU A 53 5.17 11.05 -9.01
N PHE A 54 5.41 11.04 -10.32
CA PHE A 54 5.95 9.91 -11.06
C PHE A 54 7.32 10.22 -11.67
N SER A 55 8.08 11.09 -11.01
CA SER A 55 9.41 11.50 -11.45
C SER A 55 10.39 10.31 -11.47
N PRO A 56 11.32 10.25 -12.45
CA PRO A 56 12.47 9.34 -12.41
C PRO A 56 13.40 9.54 -11.20
N ALA A 57 13.27 10.67 -10.49
CA ALA A 57 14.04 10.94 -9.27
C ALA A 57 13.56 10.11 -8.06
N ILE A 58 12.37 9.50 -8.13
CA ILE A 58 11.87 8.57 -7.12
C ILE A 58 12.54 7.21 -7.37
N PRO A 59 13.24 6.62 -6.38
CA PRO A 59 13.94 5.35 -6.55
C PRO A 59 12.94 4.18 -6.45
N TRP A 60 12.18 3.95 -7.53
CA TRP A 60 11.15 2.90 -7.60
C TRP A 60 11.66 1.51 -7.19
N GLY A 61 10.89 0.81 -6.36
CA GLY A 61 11.21 -0.52 -5.85
C GLY A 61 12.15 -0.56 -4.64
N GLY A 62 12.40 0.60 -3.99
CA GLY A 62 13.23 0.69 -2.79
C GLY A 62 12.47 1.17 -1.54
N PRO A 63 13.09 1.06 -0.36
CA PRO A 63 12.47 1.42 0.92
C PRO A 63 12.23 2.93 1.10
N ASP A 64 12.79 3.75 0.22
CA ASP A 64 12.64 5.20 0.25
C ASP A 64 11.47 5.71 -0.61
N VAL A 65 10.77 4.83 -1.34
CA VAL A 65 9.75 5.22 -2.32
C VAL A 65 8.66 6.07 -1.69
N LEU A 66 8.11 5.66 -0.54
CA LEU A 66 7.06 6.43 0.15
C LEU A 66 7.56 7.81 0.55
N ALA A 67 8.69 7.88 1.26
CA ALA A 67 9.24 9.13 1.75
C ALA A 67 9.56 10.12 0.62
N ARG A 68 10.08 9.62 -0.51
CA ARG A 68 10.38 10.43 -1.70
C ARG A 68 9.10 10.90 -2.40
N SER A 69 8.08 10.05 -2.48
CA SER A 69 6.79 10.38 -3.08
C SER A 69 6.03 11.44 -2.28
N GLU A 70 6.09 11.37 -0.95
CA GLU A 70 5.51 12.40 -0.08
C GLU A 70 6.24 13.73 -0.18
N ALA A 71 7.58 13.72 -0.24
CA ALA A 71 8.35 14.93 -0.45
C ALA A 71 8.03 15.58 -1.82
N ALA A 72 7.85 14.76 -2.86
CA ALA A 72 7.43 15.23 -4.18
C ALA A 72 6.00 15.81 -4.15
N ALA A 73 5.07 15.15 -3.46
CA ALA A 73 3.70 15.64 -3.27
C ALA A 73 3.67 16.99 -2.53
N ALA A 74 4.45 17.12 -1.46
CA ALA A 74 4.58 18.36 -0.71
C ALA A 74 5.15 19.50 -1.57
N THR A 75 6.18 19.20 -2.38
CA THR A 75 6.78 20.16 -3.32
C THR A 75 5.79 20.60 -4.40
N ALA A 76 4.88 19.70 -4.81
CA ALA A 76 3.79 20.00 -5.72
C ALA A 76 2.59 20.72 -5.06
N GLY A 77 2.67 21.05 -3.77
CA GLY A 77 1.61 21.74 -3.04
C GLY A 77 0.40 20.86 -2.71
N LEU A 78 0.56 19.53 -2.73
CA LEU A 78 -0.51 18.58 -2.43
C LEU A 78 -0.54 18.26 -0.92
N ARG A 79 -1.74 18.26 -0.33
CA ARG A 79 -1.92 17.78 1.05
C ARG A 79 -2.01 16.27 1.05
N SER A 80 -1.03 15.62 1.66
CA SER A 80 -0.97 14.18 1.80
C SER A 80 -1.59 13.69 3.11
N ALA A 81 -2.19 12.50 3.06
CA ALA A 81 -2.53 11.71 4.23
C ALA A 81 -2.01 10.27 4.09
N ARG A 82 -1.82 9.60 5.22
CA ARG A 82 -1.51 8.17 5.29
C ARG A 82 -2.68 7.41 5.89
N ILE A 83 -2.97 6.24 5.35
CA ILE A 83 -3.85 5.24 5.98
C ILE A 83 -3.01 4.14 6.64
N GLU A 84 -3.65 3.07 7.11
CA GLU A 84 -3.01 1.94 7.76
C GLU A 84 -1.86 1.34 6.91
N THR A 85 -0.72 1.09 7.56
CA THR A 85 0.40 0.36 6.97
C THR A 85 0.08 -1.13 6.90
N LEU A 86 0.23 -1.73 5.71
CA LEU A 86 0.07 -3.17 5.51
C LEU A 86 1.39 -3.83 5.12
N ARG A 87 1.43 -5.17 5.20
CA ARG A 87 2.55 -5.99 4.74
C ARG A 87 2.18 -6.67 3.41
N ASP A 88 3.00 -6.41 2.42
CA ASP A 88 3.16 -7.12 1.15
C ASP A 88 3.83 -8.49 1.32
N ILE A 89 3.86 -9.26 0.23
CA ILE A 89 4.53 -10.56 0.15
C ILE A 89 5.51 -10.54 -1.01
N ASP A 90 6.80 -10.39 -0.71
CA ASP A 90 7.87 -10.40 -1.71
C ASP A 90 8.74 -11.66 -1.62
N ALA A 91 8.96 -12.14 -0.40
CA ALA A 91 9.86 -13.24 -0.10
C ALA A 91 9.12 -14.44 0.53
N ALA A 92 9.78 -15.60 0.51
CA ALA A 92 9.24 -16.82 1.13
C ALA A 92 8.95 -16.64 2.64
N ALA A 93 9.75 -15.82 3.34
CA ALA A 93 9.55 -15.51 4.75
C ALA A 93 8.23 -14.75 5.00
N ASP A 94 7.80 -13.89 4.07
CA ASP A 94 6.54 -13.13 4.20
C ASP A 94 5.31 -14.05 4.13
N LEU A 95 5.43 -15.15 3.39
CA LEU A 95 4.39 -16.19 3.36
C LEU A 95 4.29 -16.96 4.68
N GLU A 96 5.41 -17.15 5.39
CA GLU A 96 5.41 -17.75 6.73
C GLU A 96 4.77 -16.82 7.75
N ASP A 97 5.11 -15.53 7.71
CA ASP A 97 4.47 -14.49 8.52
C ASP A 97 2.95 -14.43 8.26
N LEU A 98 2.54 -14.48 6.99
CA LEU A 98 1.13 -14.53 6.61
C LEU A 98 0.40 -15.75 7.21
N ARG A 99 1.05 -16.92 7.23
CA ARG A 99 0.47 -18.13 7.84
C ARG A 99 0.17 -17.94 9.32
N LEU A 100 1.08 -17.28 10.06
CA LEU A 100 0.88 -16.99 11.47
C LEU A 100 -0.30 -16.05 11.67
N ARG A 101 -0.36 -14.95 10.91
CA ARG A 101 -1.45 -13.95 10.98
C ARG A 101 -2.83 -14.52 10.66
N ILE A 102 -2.93 -15.42 9.68
CA ILE A 102 -4.19 -16.12 9.34
C ILE A 102 -4.68 -16.98 10.52
N GLY A 103 -3.76 -17.54 11.32
CA GLY A 103 -4.10 -18.34 12.50
C GLY A 103 -4.60 -17.51 13.69
N GLU A 104 -4.10 -16.29 13.83
CA GLU A 104 -4.33 -15.44 15.02
C GLU A 104 -5.54 -14.50 14.87
N ALA A 105 -5.73 -13.87 13.71
CA ALA A 105 -6.71 -12.77 13.55
C ALA A 105 -7.61 -12.90 12.31
N GLY A 106 -7.31 -13.85 11.41
CA GLY A 106 -7.90 -13.89 10.08
C GLY A 106 -7.32 -12.77 9.20
N VAL A 107 -7.07 -13.07 7.92
CA VAL A 107 -6.64 -12.07 6.94
C VAL A 107 -7.78 -11.85 5.97
N ALA A 108 -7.93 -10.63 5.45
CA ALA A 108 -8.85 -10.34 4.38
C ALA A 108 -8.61 -11.31 3.20
N GLY A 109 -9.68 -11.77 2.55
CA GLY A 109 -9.58 -12.69 1.41
C GLY A 109 -9.73 -14.17 1.77
N PRO A 110 -10.95 -14.75 1.58
CA PRO A 110 -11.18 -16.18 1.85
C PRO A 110 -10.38 -17.11 0.92
N ARG A 111 -10.08 -16.67 -0.30
CA ARG A 111 -9.28 -17.46 -1.26
C ARG A 111 -7.81 -17.51 -0.87
N THR A 112 -7.21 -16.39 -0.48
CA THR A 112 -5.82 -16.37 -0.01
C THR A 112 -5.67 -17.23 1.24
N THR A 113 -6.62 -17.13 2.17
CA THR A 113 -6.66 -18.00 3.35
C THR A 113 -6.74 -19.48 2.99
N ALA A 114 -7.60 -19.86 2.05
CA ALA A 114 -7.73 -21.25 1.61
C ALA A 114 -6.43 -21.77 0.96
N VAL A 115 -5.80 -20.98 0.09
CA VAL A 115 -4.55 -21.33 -0.56
C VAL A 115 -3.44 -21.49 0.47
N VAL A 116 -3.23 -20.51 1.35
CA VAL A 116 -2.16 -20.55 2.36
C VAL A 116 -2.30 -21.75 3.31
N ARG A 117 -3.54 -22.14 3.66
CA ARG A 117 -3.81 -23.35 4.44
C ARG A 117 -3.55 -24.65 3.66
N SER A 118 -3.75 -24.64 2.34
CA SER A 118 -3.49 -25.80 1.48
C SER A 118 -2.01 -26.00 1.15
N LEU A 119 -1.22 -24.91 1.16
CA LEU A 119 0.23 -24.98 1.02
C LEU A 119 0.79 -25.64 2.29
N GLY A 120 1.18 -26.91 2.19
CA GLY A 120 1.85 -27.63 3.28
C GLY A 120 3.02 -26.83 3.86
N ARG A 121 3.34 -27.04 5.14
CA ARG A 121 4.56 -26.45 5.72
C ARG A 121 5.74 -26.94 4.90
N GLY A 122 6.51 -26.02 4.32
CA GLY A 122 7.74 -26.36 3.62
C GLY A 122 8.63 -27.19 4.55
N ARG A 123 9.21 -28.26 4.03
CA ARG A 123 10.19 -29.08 4.77
C ARG A 123 11.47 -28.30 4.98
#